data_AF-A0AAU5D2C7-F1
#
_entry.id   AF-A0AAU5D2C7-F1
#
_cell.length_a   1.000
_cell.length_b   1.000
_cell.length_c   1.000
_cell.angle_alpha   90.00
_cell.angle_beta   90.00
_cell.angle_gamma   90.00
#
_symmetry.space_group_name_H-M   'P 1'
#
loop_
_entity.id
_entity.type
_entity.pdbx_description
1 polymer ?
#
loop_
_entity_poly.entity_id
_entity_poly.type
_entity_poly.pdbx_seq_one_letter_code
_entity_poly.pdbx_strand_id
1 'polypeptide(L)'
;MSPDMEAQCARYRAKLKSEPYASIVPGRRPEVKYHAGLGLAKLAVGYQGFRGARGGEIYEYTPDGWTLLYRVESGTPMAELPWRVEA
;
A
#
# COMPACT_ATOMS: atom_id res chain seq x y z
N MET A 1 12.07 3.62 -34.17
CA MET A 1 11.25 2.57 -33.49
C MET A 1 10.38 1.95 -34.56
N SER A 2 10.41 0.62 -34.73
CA SER A 2 9.49 -0.03 -35.66
C SER A 2 8.05 0.14 -35.15
N PRO A 3 7.07 0.46 -36.02
CA PRO A 3 5.66 0.67 -35.63
C PRO A 3 5.05 -0.49 -34.84
N ASP A 4 5.60 -1.69 -35.02
CA ASP A 4 5.19 -2.94 -34.38
C ASP A 4 5.45 -2.96 -32.86
N MET A 5 6.57 -2.41 -32.40
CA MET A 5 6.95 -2.45 -30.99
C MET A 5 6.08 -1.52 -30.13
N GLU A 6 5.65 -0.39 -30.69
CA GLU A 6 4.82 0.59 -30.00
C GLU A 6 3.40 0.04 -29.78
N ALA A 7 2.84 -0.65 -30.78
CA ALA A 7 1.55 -1.33 -30.68
C ALA A 7 1.60 -2.51 -29.68
N GLN A 8 2.68 -3.29 -29.68
CA GLN A 8 2.86 -4.39 -28.73
C GLN A 8 3.07 -3.90 -27.29
N CYS A 9 3.72 -2.75 -27.08
CA CYS A 9 3.91 -2.14 -25.77
C CYS A 9 2.64 -1.46 -25.24
N ALA A 10 1.83 -0.85 -26.10
CA ALA A 10 0.62 -0.12 -25.71
C ALA A 10 -0.33 -0.95 -24.82
N ARG A 11 -0.52 -2.23 -25.15
CA ARG A 11 -1.36 -3.17 -24.36
C ARG A 11 -0.82 -3.48 -22.96
N TYR A 12 0.47 -3.28 -22.71
CA TYR A 12 1.11 -3.52 -21.41
C TYR A 12 1.34 -2.22 -20.63
N ARG A 13 1.53 -1.08 -21.30
CA ARG A 13 1.52 0.22 -20.62
C ARG A 13 0.17 0.52 -19.97
N ALA A 14 -0.92 0.03 -20.57
CA ALA A 14 -2.24 0.00 -19.94
C ALA A 14 -2.31 -0.87 -18.67
N LYS A 15 -1.32 -1.74 -18.42
CA LYS A 15 -1.20 -2.59 -17.21
C LYS A 15 -0.18 -2.08 -16.20
N LEU A 16 0.51 -0.98 -16.50
CA LEU A 16 1.40 -0.33 -15.53
C LEU A 16 0.52 0.26 -14.43
N LYS A 17 0.30 -0.51 -13.37
CA LYS A 17 -0.11 0.04 -12.10
C LYS A 17 1.15 0.63 -11.48
N SER A 18 1.28 1.95 -11.48
CA SER A 18 1.97 2.55 -10.35
C SER A 18 1.13 2.15 -9.14
N GLU A 19 1.55 1.11 -8.42
CA GLU A 19 0.99 0.81 -7.11
C GLU A 19 1.41 1.97 -6.22
N PRO A 20 0.56 2.99 -6.07
CA PRO A 20 1.01 4.26 -5.54
C PRO A 20 1.17 4.18 -4.03
N TYR A 21 0.88 3.05 -3.41
CA TYR A 21 0.95 2.90 -1.97
C TYR A 21 1.93 1.80 -1.59
N ALA A 22 2.63 2.00 -0.48
CA ALA A 22 3.47 0.98 0.13
C ALA A 22 3.13 0.84 1.60
N SER A 23 3.40 -0.34 2.16
CA SER A 23 3.37 -0.56 3.61
C SER A 23 4.69 -1.15 4.08
N ILE A 24 5.17 -0.71 5.23
CA ILE A 24 6.26 -1.37 5.98
C ILE A 24 5.67 -1.96 7.25
N VAL A 25 5.77 -3.27 7.41
CA VAL A 25 5.23 -4.02 8.56
C VAL A 25 6.34 -4.89 9.15
N PRO A 26 6.97 -4.47 10.27
CA PRO A 26 8.04 -5.22 10.91
C PRO A 26 7.63 -6.66 11.26
N GLY A 27 8.54 -7.62 11.05
CA GLY A 27 8.28 -9.03 11.38
C GLY A 27 7.33 -9.75 10.42
N ARG A 28 6.89 -9.12 9.32
CA ARG A 28 6.18 -9.79 8.20
C ARG A 28 7.18 -10.23 7.14
N ARG A 29 6.83 -11.26 6.35
CA ARG A 29 7.57 -11.60 5.12
C ARG A 29 6.68 -11.44 3.88
N PRO A 30 7.04 -10.59 2.90
CA PRO A 30 8.03 -9.51 3.01
C PRO A 30 7.56 -8.39 3.96
N GLU A 31 8.52 -7.63 4.51
CA GLU A 31 8.26 -6.48 5.40
C GLU A 31 7.71 -5.29 4.61
N VAL A 32 8.23 -5.07 3.41
CA VAL A 32 7.76 -4.03 2.49
C VAL A 32 6.85 -4.66 1.43
N LYS A 33 5.69 -4.05 1.18
CA LYS A 33 4.79 -4.41 0.09
C LYS A 33 4.27 -3.17 -0.62
N TYR A 34 4.13 -3.27 -1.94
CA TYR A 34 3.43 -2.29 -2.76
C TYR A 34 1.97 -2.70 -2.93
N HIS A 35 1.11 -1.71 -3.11
CA HIS A 35 -0.33 -1.88 -3.14
C HIS A 35 -0.94 -0.98 -4.21
N ALA A 36 -1.86 -1.54 -4.99
CA ALA A 36 -2.63 -0.79 -5.97
C ALA A 36 -3.56 0.27 -5.33
N GLY A 37 -3.82 0.22 -4.02
CA GLY A 37 -4.71 1.15 -3.34
C GLY A 37 -4.45 1.27 -1.84
N LEU A 38 -4.79 2.43 -1.29
CA LEU A 38 -4.58 2.77 0.12
C LEU A 38 -5.30 1.81 1.08
N GLY A 39 -6.49 1.31 0.71
CA GLY A 39 -7.23 0.33 1.51
C GLY A 39 -6.45 -0.97 1.73
N LEU A 40 -5.73 -1.47 0.72
CA LEU A 40 -4.90 -2.67 0.83
C LEU A 40 -3.68 -2.44 1.73
N ALA A 41 -3.07 -1.26 1.65
CA ALA A 41 -1.99 -0.86 2.56
C ALA A 41 -2.49 -0.74 4.01
N LYS A 42 -3.68 -0.17 4.22
CA LYS A 42 -4.36 -0.10 5.53
C LYS A 42 -4.64 -1.49 6.09
N LEU A 43 -5.11 -2.44 5.27
CA LEU A 43 -5.33 -3.84 5.67
C LEU A 43 -4.03 -4.59 6.00
N ALA A 44 -2.91 -4.18 5.41
CA ALA A 44 -1.61 -4.76 5.73
C ALA A 44 -1.12 -4.34 7.12
N VAL A 45 -1.39 -3.10 7.53
CA VAL A 45 -1.00 -2.52 8.84
C VAL A 45 -2.05 -2.79 9.93
N GLY A 46 -3.33 -2.66 9.61
CA GLY A 46 -4.48 -2.97 10.47
C GLY A 46 -5.14 -4.27 10.04
N TYR A 47 -5.27 -5.24 10.94
CA TYR A 47 -5.81 -6.56 10.59
C TYR A 47 -7.09 -6.81 11.38
N GLN A 48 -8.18 -7.12 10.68
CA GLN A 48 -9.43 -7.53 11.33
C GLN A 48 -9.23 -8.73 12.28
N GLY A 49 -8.31 -9.66 11.98
CA GLY A 49 -8.01 -10.78 12.87
C GLY A 49 -7.14 -10.45 14.10
N PHE A 50 -6.56 -9.25 14.22
CA PHE A 50 -5.83 -8.80 15.43
C PHE A 50 -6.68 -7.86 16.29
N ARG A 51 -7.92 -7.56 15.88
CA ARG A 51 -8.79 -6.56 16.54
C ARG A 51 -8.11 -5.20 16.72
N GLY A 52 -7.18 -4.85 15.83
CA GLY A 52 -6.32 -3.67 15.95
C GLY A 52 -5.17 -3.65 14.94
N ALA A 53 -4.19 -2.81 15.19
CA ALA A 53 -2.98 -2.69 14.38
C ALA A 53 -2.00 -3.83 14.66
N ARG A 54 -1.42 -4.38 13.58
CA ARG A 54 -0.14 -5.11 13.65
C ARG A 54 1.03 -4.15 13.87
N GLY A 55 0.84 -2.87 13.56
CA GLY A 55 1.87 -1.84 13.60
C GLY A 55 2.63 -1.75 12.29
N GLY A 56 3.07 -0.54 11.95
CA GLY A 56 3.79 -0.26 10.73
C GLY A 56 3.47 1.10 10.13
N GLU A 57 3.91 1.26 8.89
CA GLU A 57 3.85 2.51 8.15
C GLU A 57 3.16 2.34 6.80
N ILE A 58 2.52 3.40 6.33
CA ILE A 58 1.88 3.47 5.03
C ILE A 58 2.41 4.70 4.30
N TYR A 59 2.81 4.51 3.05
CA TYR A 59 3.35 5.56 2.19
C TYR A 59 2.54 5.69 0.91
N GLU A 60 2.56 6.87 0.32
CA GLU A 60 2.10 7.16 -1.04
C GLU A 60 3.27 7.61 -1.93
N TYR A 61 3.29 7.21 -3.19
CA TYR A 61 4.25 7.64 -4.18
C TYR A 61 3.72 8.89 -4.87
N THR A 62 4.35 10.02 -4.55
CA THR A 62 4.06 11.34 -5.11
C THR A 62 5.15 11.72 -6.14
N PRO A 63 4.98 12.81 -6.91
CA PRO A 63 6.04 13.30 -7.80
C PRO A 63 7.37 13.59 -7.08
N ASP A 64 7.32 13.93 -5.80
CA ASP A 64 8.49 14.22 -4.95
C ASP A 64 9.06 12.96 -4.28
N GLY A 65 8.48 11.78 -4.54
CA GLY A 65 8.87 10.49 -3.98
C GLY A 65 7.88 9.94 -2.96
N TRP A 66 8.36 9.07 -2.08
CA TRP A 66 7.52 8.42 -1.07
C TRP A 66 7.19 9.37 0.09
N THR A 67 5.90 9.61 0.32
CA THR A 67 5.38 10.43 1.41
C THR A 67 4.70 9.53 2.44
N LEU A 68 5.08 9.66 3.72
CA LEU A 68 4.44 8.94 4.82
C LEU A 68 3.01 9.47 5.00
N LEU A 69 2.02 8.58 4.92
CA LEU A 69 0.63 8.89 5.21
C LEU A 69 0.26 8.57 6.66
N TYR A 70 0.66 7.39 7.13
CA TYR A 70 0.32 6.91 8.46
C TYR A 70 1.45 6.11 9.08
N ARG A 71 1.63 6.28 10.39
CA ARG A 71 2.40 5.38 11.25
C ARG A 71 1.49 4.97 12.40
N VAL A 72 1.47 3.67 12.70
CA VAL A 72 0.64 3.10 13.77
C VAL A 72 1.47 2.10 14.55
N GLU A 73 1.33 2.11 15.88
CA GLU A 73 2.03 1.17 16.76
C GLU A 73 1.38 -0.21 16.76
N SER A 74 2.15 -1.24 17.05
CA SER A 74 1.60 -2.59 17.22
C SER A 74 0.66 -2.62 18.43
N GLY A 75 -0.53 -3.21 18.25
CA GLY A 75 -1.54 -3.31 19.30
C GLY A 75 -2.47 -2.11 19.43
N THR A 76 -2.32 -1.05 18.62
CA THR A 76 -3.28 0.05 18.59
C THR A 76 -4.71 -0.48 18.36
N PRO A 77 -5.67 -0.16 19.24
CA PRO A 77 -7.06 -0.61 19.10
C PRO A 77 -7.70 -0.14 17.80
N MET A 78 -8.63 -0.93 17.28
CA MET A 78 -9.33 -0.60 16.04
C MET A 78 -10.04 0.77 16.09
N ALA A 79 -10.57 1.16 17.25
CA ALA A 79 -11.24 2.45 17.45
C ALA A 79 -10.27 3.65 17.43
N GLU A 80 -8.98 3.41 17.63
CA GLU A 80 -7.93 4.43 17.67
C GLU A 80 -7.14 4.51 16.35
N LEU A 81 -7.44 3.64 15.38
CA LEU A 81 -6.82 3.72 14.06
C LEU A 81 -7.21 5.05 13.37
N PRO A 82 -6.27 5.69 12.65
CA PRO A 82 -6.55 6.97 11.97
C PRO A 82 -7.43 6.82 10.72
N TRP A 83 -7.87 5.59 10.42
CA TRP A 83 -8.85 5.29 9.38
C TRP A 83 -9.98 4.44 9.94
N ARG A 84 -11.19 4.66 9.43
CA ARG A 84 -12.31 3.75 9.68
C ARG A 84 -12.12 2.50 8.84
N VAL A 85 -12.32 1.33 9.43
CA VAL A 85 -12.47 0.08 8.68
C VAL A 85 -13.90 0.07 8.18
N GLU A 86 -14.10 0.38 6.91
CA GLU A 86 -15.40 0.18 6.28
C GLU A 86 -15.68 -1.33 6.25
N ALA A 87 -16.87 -1.71 6.71
CA ALA A 87 -17.32 -3.09 6.86
C ALA A 87 -17.66 -3.72 5.51
#